data_AF-A0A945MLD1-F1
#
_entry.id   AF-A0A945MLD1-F1
#
_cell.length_a   1.000
_cell.length_b   1.000
_cell.length_c   1.000
_cell.angle_alpha   90.00
_cell.angle_beta   90.00
_cell.angle_gamma   90.00
#
_symmetry.space_group_name_H-M   'P 1'
#
loop_
_entity.id
_entity.type
_entity.pdbx_description
1 polymer ?
#
loop_
_entity_poly.entity_id
_entity_poly.type
_entity_poly.pdbx_seq_one_letter_code
_entity_poly.pdbx_strand_id
1 'polypeptide(L)'
;MKESQIKTLYIDPGSPWQNGYIESFHSRFRDECLNREWLLNLREVRVVIEDWRQYYDIERPHSRLGYLSPEGFIANQNVSL
;
A
#
# COMPACT_ATOMS: atom_id res chain seq x y z
N MET A 1 -13.36 16.41 -0.88
CA MET A 1 -14.13 15.18 -0.55
C MET A 1 -15.52 15.16 -1.19
N LYS A 2 -16.41 16.14 -0.95
CA LYS A 2 -17.72 16.21 -1.65
C LYS A 2 -17.60 16.39 -3.17
N GLU A 3 -16.60 17.14 -3.64
CA GLU A 3 -16.36 17.38 -5.07
C GLU A 3 -15.86 16.15 -5.83
N SER A 4 -15.27 15.18 -5.14
CA SER A 4 -14.68 13.97 -5.74
C SER A 4 -15.62 12.75 -5.68
N GLN A 5 -16.85 12.92 -5.18
CA GLN A 5 -17.81 11.83 -4.90
C GLN A 5 -17.27 10.70 -3.99
N ILE A 6 -16.23 10.96 -3.20
CA ILE A 6 -15.65 9.97 -2.26
C ILE A 6 -16.43 9.99 -0.94
N LYS A 7 -16.88 8.81 -0.49
CA LYS A 7 -17.51 8.62 0.82
C LYS A 7 -16.52 8.08 1.84
N THR A 8 -16.57 8.58 3.07
CA THR A 8 -15.81 8.02 4.19
C THR A 8 -16.44 6.70 4.63
N LEU A 9 -15.63 5.65 4.76
CA LEU A 9 -16.02 4.39 5.38
C LEU A 9 -15.43 4.35 6.79
N TYR A 10 -16.31 4.15 7.78
CA TYR A 10 -15.92 3.96 9.18
C TYR A 10 -15.90 2.47 9.49
N ILE A 11 -15.00 2.07 10.38
CA ILE A 11 -15.04 0.75 11.00
C ILE A 11 -16.00 0.76 12.18
N ASP A 12 -16.70 -0.35 12.38
CA ASP A 12 -17.59 -0.57 13.50
C ASP A 12 -16.78 -0.76 14.79
N PRO A 13 -17.23 -0.19 15.93
CA PRO A 13 -16.60 -0.43 17.22
C PRO A 13 -16.49 -1.93 17.52
N GLY A 14 -15.30 -2.37 17.95
CA GLY A 14 -15.05 -3.79 18.26
C GLY A 14 -14.89 -4.71 17.06
N SER A 15 -14.74 -4.16 15.83
CA SER A 15 -14.61 -4.95 14.59
C SER A 15 -13.22 -4.85 13.95
N PRO A 16 -12.14 -5.36 14.60
CA PRO A 16 -10.76 -5.22 14.11
C PRO A 16 -10.54 -5.84 12.72
N TRP A 17 -11.31 -6.87 12.34
CA TRP A 17 -11.19 -7.52 11.03
C TRP A 17 -11.50 -6.60 9.85
N GLN A 18 -12.25 -5.51 10.06
CA GLN A 18 -12.54 -4.51 9.02
C GLN A 18 -11.28 -3.70 8.64
N ASN A 19 -10.26 -3.70 9.51
CA ASN A 19 -9.00 -3.00 9.31
C ASN A 19 -7.89 -3.90 8.72
N GLY A 20 -8.19 -5.18 8.46
CA GLY A 20 -7.16 -6.18 8.12
C GLY A 20 -6.35 -5.87 6.85
N TYR A 21 -6.92 -5.14 5.88
CA TYR A 21 -6.20 -4.72 4.68
C TYR A 21 -5.03 -3.78 5.00
N ILE A 22 -5.30 -2.69 5.72
CA ILE A 22 -4.27 -1.69 6.03
C ILE A 22 -3.27 -2.23 7.05
N GLU A 23 -3.71 -3.08 7.97
CA GLU A 23 -2.82 -3.77 8.92
C GLU A 23 -1.82 -4.68 8.19
N SER A 24 -2.31 -5.46 7.21
CA SER A 24 -1.46 -6.30 6.37
C SER A 24 -0.44 -5.46 5.59
N PHE A 25 -0.86 -4.33 5.02
CA PHE A 25 0.04 -3.41 4.33
C PHE A 25 1.10 -2.84 5.27
N HIS A 26 0.70 -2.32 6.44
CA HIS A 26 1.64 -1.74 7.41
C HIS A 26 2.63 -2.76 7.97
N SER A 27 2.24 -4.02 8.17
CA SER A 27 3.18 -5.08 8.56
C SER A 27 4.25 -5.27 7.48
N ARG A 28 3.86 -5.35 6.21
CA ARG A 28 4.82 -5.48 5.09
C ARG A 28 5.74 -4.27 4.97
N PHE A 29 5.19 -3.07 5.05
CA PHE A 29 5.98 -1.85 5.02
C PHE A 29 7.01 -1.81 6.15
N ARG A 30 6.62 -2.21 7.36
CA ARG A 30 7.54 -2.31 8.50
C ARG A 30 8.65 -3.33 8.25
N ASP A 31 8.30 -4.55 7.86
CA ASP A 31 9.25 -5.67 7.77
C ASP A 31 10.16 -5.60 6.54
N GLU A 32 9.65 -5.05 5.44
CA GLU A 32 10.34 -4.99 4.15
C GLU A 32 11.06 -3.67 3.91
N CYS A 33 10.66 -2.57 4.58
CA CYS A 33 11.32 -1.27 4.47
C CYS A 33 11.92 -0.82 5.82
N LEU A 34 11.08 -0.42 6.77
CA LEU A 34 11.54 0.36 7.93
C LEU A 34 12.50 -0.40 8.84
N ASN A 35 12.27 -1.70 9.07
CA ASN A 35 13.11 -2.52 9.94
C ASN A 35 14.47 -2.87 9.30
N ARG A 36 14.66 -2.61 8.00
CA ARG A 36 15.91 -2.92 7.28
C ARG A 36 16.88 -1.75 7.27
N GLU A 37 16.41 -0.56 7.62
CA GLU A 37 17.11 0.69 7.37
C GLU A 37 17.40 1.44 8.66
N TRP A 38 18.60 2.02 8.77
CA TRP A 38 18.93 2.94 9.85
C TRP A 38 18.77 4.38 9.35
N LEU A 39 17.63 5.00 9.65
CA LEU A 39 17.26 6.32 9.12
C LEU A 39 17.75 7.43 10.06
N LEU A 40 18.67 8.29 9.60
CA LEU A 40 19.27 9.34 10.43
C LEU A 40 18.59 10.70 10.28
N ASN A 41 17.95 10.95 9.14
CA ASN A 41 17.26 12.22 8.90
C ASN A 41 16.04 12.08 7.96
N LEU A 42 15.21 13.13 7.93
CA LEU A 42 13.98 13.15 7.13
C LEU A 42 14.22 13.06 5.61
N ARG A 43 15.39 13.48 5.12
CA ARG A 43 15.69 13.37 3.68
C ARG A 43 15.89 11.91 3.30
N GLU A 44 16.65 11.16 4.09
CA GLU A 44 16.83 9.73 3.89
C GLU A 44 15.51 8.98 3.97
N VAL A 45 14.70 9.27 5.00
CA VAL A 45 13.35 8.68 5.16
C VAL A 45 12.52 8.86 3.89
N ARG A 46 12.50 10.07 3.31
CA ARG A 46 11.72 10.34 2.09
C ARG A 46 12.21 9.52 0.89
N VAL A 47 13.52 9.42 0.71
CA VAL A 47 14.11 8.67 -0.41
C VAL A 47 13.82 7.18 -0.25
N VAL A 48 14.11 6.62 0.93
CA VAL A 48 13.93 5.19 1.22
C VAL A 48 12.46 4.77 1.10
N ILE A 49 11.54 5.55 1.65
CA ILE A 49 10.11 5.23 1.58
C ILE A 49 9.59 5.33 0.15
N GLU A 50 10.02 6.34 -0.62
CA GLU A 50 9.59 6.50 -2.01
C GLU A 50 10.12 5.37 -2.90
N ASP A 51 11.38 4.97 -2.72
CA ASP A 51 11.97 3.84 -3.44
C ASP A 51 11.20 2.54 -3.11
N TRP A 52 10.92 2.28 -1.84
CA TRP A 52 10.12 1.12 -1.44
C TRP A 52 8.70 1.18 -1.99
N ARG A 53 8.06 2.36 -2.02
CA ARG A 53 6.71 2.55 -2.58
C ARG A 53 6.70 2.23 -4.07
N GLN A 54 7.68 2.74 -4.83
CA GLN A 54 7.81 2.45 -6.27
C GLN A 54 8.00 0.95 -6.51
N TYR A 55 8.89 0.31 -5.76
CA TYR A 55 9.04 -1.15 -5.81
C TYR A 55 7.72 -1.87 -5.49
N TYR A 56 7.01 -1.48 -4.42
CA TYR A 56 5.76 -2.10 -4.01
C TYR A 56 4.67 -1.98 -5.09
N ASP A 57 4.52 -0.80 -5.70
CA ASP A 57 3.45 -0.51 -6.66
C ASP A 57 3.74 -1.10 -8.05
N ILE A 58 5.01 -1.11 -8.47
CA ILE A 58 5.39 -1.41 -9.87
C ILE A 58 5.91 -2.84 -10.01
N GLU A 59 6.68 -3.34 -9.04
CA GLU A 59 7.47 -4.57 -9.21
C GLU A 59 7.02 -5.72 -8.30
N ARG A 60 6.61 -5.43 -7.07
CA ARG A 60 6.37 -6.44 -6.03
C ARG A 60 5.18 -7.34 -6.40
N PRO A 61 5.35 -8.67 -6.53
CA PRO A 61 4.24 -9.56 -6.87
C PRO A 61 3.34 -9.85 -5.67
N HIS A 62 2.02 -9.84 -5.89
CA HIS A 62 1.02 -10.16 -4.86
C HIS A 62 0.22 -11.39 -5.23
N SER A 63 0.23 -12.43 -4.38
CA SER A 63 -0.51 -13.67 -4.62
C SER A 63 -2.01 -13.46 -4.82
N ARG A 64 -2.61 -12.51 -4.09
CA ARG A 64 -4.02 -12.13 -4.25
C ARG A 64 -4.32 -11.45 -5.59
N LEU A 65 -3.31 -10.89 -6.24
CA LEU A 65 -3.40 -10.24 -7.55
C LEU A 65 -2.91 -11.17 -8.69
N GLY A 66 -2.84 -12.49 -8.46
CA GLY A 66 -2.34 -13.43 -9.46
C GLY A 66 -0.84 -13.30 -9.72
N TYR A 67 -0.06 -12.89 -8.71
CA TYR A 67 1.38 -12.58 -8.81
C TYR A 67 1.73 -11.39 -9.68
N LEU A 68 0.76 -10.49 -9.94
CA LEU A 68 1.00 -9.18 -10.50
C LEU A 68 1.35 -8.16 -9.41
N SER A 69 2.06 -7.09 -9.78
CA SER A 69 2.16 -5.88 -8.98
C SER A 69 0.84 -5.11 -8.98
N PRO A 70 0.63 -4.18 -8.03
CA PRO A 70 -0.57 -3.33 -8.02
C PRO A 70 -0.81 -2.62 -9.36
N GLU A 71 0.22 -1.99 -9.94
CA GLU A 71 0.11 -1.35 -11.26
C GLU A 71 -0.13 -2.37 -12.37
N GLY A 72 0.58 -3.50 -12.34
CA GLY A 72 0.37 -4.58 -13.31
C GLY A 72 -1.06 -5.12 -13.27
N PHE A 73 -1.63 -5.25 -12.08
CA PHE A 73 -3.01 -5.69 -11.89
C PHE A 73 -4.02 -4.68 -12.44
N ILE A 74 -3.82 -3.38 -12.19
CA ILE A 74 -4.66 -2.31 -12.74
C ILE A 74 -4.56 -2.28 -14.26
N ALA A 75 -3.37 -2.39 -14.83
CA ALA A 75 -3.16 -2.40 -16.28
C ALA A 75 -3.80 -3.63 -16.97
N ASN A 76 -3.87 -4.77 -16.28
CA ASN A 76 -4.51 -5.99 -16.79
C ASN A 76 -6.02 -6.01 -16.57
N GLN A 77 -6.55 -5.24 -15.60
CA GLN A 77 -7.97 -4.95 -15.57
C GLN A 77 -8.28 -3.99 -16.72
N ASN A 78 -8.88 -4.50 -17.80
CA ASN A 78 -9.51 -3.66 -18.82
C ASN A 78 -10.61 -2.81 -18.16
N VAL A 79 -10.25 -1.69 -17.54
CA VAL A 79 -11.20 -0.73 -17.02
C VAL A 79 -11.57 0.20 -18.17
N SER A 80 -12.63 -0.17 -18.88
CA SER A 80 -13.50 0.83 -19.49
C SER A 80 -13.95 1.78 -18.39
N LEU A 81 -13.35 2.98 -18.34
CA LEU A 81 -13.92 4.12 -17.62
C LEU A 81 -15.11 4.68 -18.39
#